data_AF-A0A366M3E4-F1
#
_entry.id   AF-A0A366M3E4-F1
#
_cell.length_a   1.000
_cell.length_b   1.000
_cell.length_c   1.000
_cell.angle_alpha   90.00
_cell.angle_beta   90.00
_cell.angle_gamma   90.00
#
_symmetry.space_group_name_H-M   'P 1'
#
loop_
_entity.id
_entity.type
_entity.pdbx_description
1 polymer ?
#
loop_
_entity_poly.entity_id
_entity_poly.type
_entity_poly.pdbx_seq_one_letter_code
_entity_poly.pdbx_strand_id
1 'polypeptide(L)'
;MIDLQVREEGGEIVCQGSVGIDWRVLQRIDEDSFPFLGSLLPYADTMFNSRQVVRLLREIADPSVRRILGHEVVEEIERLCAQVERGTLLYLWFLGD
;
A
#
# COMPACT_ATOMS: atom_id res chain seq x y z
N MET A 1 -12.96 -4.23 1.11
CA MET A 1 -11.53 -4.58 1.25
C MET A 1 -10.73 -3.44 0.65
N ILE A 2 -9.40 -3.42 0.78
CA ILE A 2 -8.56 -2.54 -0.04
C ILE A 2 -7.63 -3.43 -0.85
N ASP A 3 -7.85 -3.51 -2.15
CA ASP A 3 -7.00 -4.30 -3.06
C ASP A 3 -5.77 -3.50 -3.48
N LEU A 4 -4.69 -4.19 -3.84
CA LEU A 4 -3.44 -3.55 -4.22
C LEU A 4 -3.06 -3.90 -5.65
N GLN A 5 -2.61 -2.91 -6.41
CA GLN A 5 -2.14 -3.08 -7.78
C GLN A 5 -0.95 -2.19 -8.07
N VAL A 6 -0.07 -2.65 -8.95
CA VAL A 6 0.94 -1.80 -9.58
C VAL A 6 0.49 -1.53 -11.00
N ARG A 7 0.34 -0.25 -11.33
CA ARG A 7 -0.11 0.20 -12.64
C ARG A 7 0.91 1.14 -13.28
N GLU A 8 0.93 1.15 -14.61
CA GLU A 8 1.57 2.21 -15.39
C GLU A 8 0.74 3.50 -15.33
N GLU A 9 1.32 4.61 -15.81
CA GLU A 9 0.63 5.90 -15.92
C GLU A 9 -0.69 5.81 -16.73
N GLY A 10 -0.74 4.95 -17.75
CA GLY A 10 -1.93 4.70 -18.56
C GLY A 10 -3.03 3.89 -17.88
N GLY A 11 -2.79 3.39 -16.66
CA GLY A 11 -3.74 2.57 -15.89
C GLY A 11 -3.64 1.07 -16.15
N GLU A 12 -2.75 0.62 -17.04
CA GLU A 12 -2.49 -0.80 -17.31
C GLU A 12 -1.93 -1.49 -16.06
N ILE A 13 -2.49 -2.66 -15.73
CA ILE A 13 -2.10 -3.43 -14.55
C ILE A 13 -0.85 -4.26 -14.88
N VAL A 14 0.26 -3.94 -14.22
CA VAL A 14 1.53 -4.66 -14.35
C VAL A 14 1.65 -5.78 -13.34
N CYS A 15 1.13 -5.55 -12.13
CA CYS A 15 1.13 -6.54 -11.07
C CYS A 15 -0.10 -6.35 -10.18
N GLN A 16 -0.67 -7.44 -9.71
CA GLN A 16 -1.79 -7.43 -8.78
C GLN A 16 -1.39 -8.12 -7.48
N GLY A 17 -1.93 -7.61 -6.38
CA GLY A 17 -1.83 -8.23 -5.06
C GLY A 17 -2.61 -9.54 -4.99
N SER A 18 -2.04 -10.58 -4.40
CA SER A 18 -2.76 -11.82 -4.06
C SER A 18 -3.61 -11.68 -2.81
N VAL A 19 -3.30 -10.68 -1.96
CA VAL A 19 -4.07 -10.32 -0.77
C VAL A 19 -4.34 -8.82 -0.71
N GLY A 20 -5.47 -8.46 -0.12
CA GLY A 20 -5.86 -7.09 0.18
C GLY A 20 -5.75 -6.76 1.67
N ILE A 21 -5.91 -5.48 2.02
CA ILE A 21 -5.98 -5.01 3.40
C ILE A 21 -7.45 -5.05 3.85
N ASP A 22 -7.74 -5.64 5.02
CA ASP A 22 -9.01 -5.38 5.71
C ASP A 22 -8.98 -3.96 6.25
N TRP A 23 -9.70 -3.04 5.61
CA TRP A 23 -9.69 -1.62 5.97
C TRP A 23 -10.03 -1.36 7.45
N ARG A 24 -10.71 -2.28 8.14
CA ARG A 24 -10.98 -2.17 9.58
C ARG A 24 -9.71 -2.17 10.42
N VAL A 25 -8.64 -2.83 9.96
CA VAL A 25 -7.36 -2.81 10.68
C VAL A 25 -6.67 -1.45 10.58
N LEU A 26 -6.92 -0.70 9.52
CA LEU A 26 -6.36 0.65 9.32
C LEU A 26 -6.93 1.66 10.32
N GLN A 27 -8.13 1.43 10.88
CA GLN A 27 -8.69 2.26 11.96
C GLN A 27 -7.85 2.25 13.24
N ARG A 28 -6.90 1.32 13.36
CA ARG A 28 -5.97 1.20 14.50
C ARG A 28 -4.63 1.86 14.24
N ILE A 29 -4.40 2.37 13.03
CA ILE A 29 -3.20 3.11 12.65
C ILE A 29 -3.37 4.54 13.13
N ASP A 30 -2.35 5.05 13.81
CA ASP A 30 -2.26 6.47 14.17
C ASP A 30 -1.84 7.28 12.94
N GLU A 31 -2.76 8.03 12.36
CA GLU A 31 -2.53 8.81 11.14
C GLU A 31 -1.43 9.87 11.30
N ASP A 32 -1.26 10.43 12.50
CA ASP A 32 -0.21 11.43 12.77
C ASP A 32 1.20 10.78 12.73
N SER A 33 1.31 9.53 13.17
CA SER A 33 2.56 8.76 13.16
C SER A 33 2.81 8.05 11.83
N PHE A 34 1.75 7.64 11.13
CA PHE A 34 1.80 6.83 9.90
C PHE A 34 0.88 7.44 8.82
N PRO A 35 1.21 8.63 8.28
CA PRO A 35 0.33 9.36 7.38
C PRO A 35 0.01 8.64 6.07
N PHE A 36 0.89 7.77 5.54
CA PHE A 36 0.59 7.07 4.29
C PHE A 36 -0.47 5.98 4.51
N LEU A 37 -0.30 5.13 5.51
CA LEU A 37 -1.29 4.12 5.87
C LEU A 37 -2.58 4.73 6.44
N GLY A 38 -2.47 5.77 7.26
CA GLY A 38 -3.62 6.45 7.86
C GLY A 38 -4.49 7.18 6.85
N SER A 39 -3.90 7.65 5.74
CA SER A 39 -4.64 8.33 4.66
C SER A 39 -5.45 7.40 3.75
N LEU A 40 -5.28 6.07 3.87
CA LEU A 40 -5.98 5.12 3.02
C LEU A 40 -7.47 5.07 3.36
N LEU A 41 -8.31 5.27 2.34
CA LEU A 41 -9.76 5.30 2.49
C LEU A 41 -10.39 3.98 2.01
N PRO A 42 -11.36 3.41 2.74
CA PRO A 42 -12.00 2.15 2.34
C PRO A 42 -12.78 2.20 1.03
N TYR A 43 -13.25 3.39 0.64
CA TYR A 43 -14.18 3.62 -0.46
C TYR A 43 -13.64 4.59 -1.52
N ALA A 44 -12.32 4.79 -1.55
CA ALA A 44 -11.68 5.63 -2.53
C ALA A 44 -10.32 5.07 -2.93
N ASP A 45 -10.00 5.20 -4.21
CA ASP A 45 -8.69 4.80 -4.72
C ASP A 45 -7.62 5.78 -4.25
N THR A 46 -6.49 5.24 -3.84
CA THR A 46 -5.29 6.01 -3.48
C THR A 46 -4.11 5.53 -4.29
N MET A 47 -3.35 6.45 -4.87
CA MET A 47 -2.20 6.14 -5.71
C MET A 47 -0.93 6.73 -5.09
N PHE A 48 0.11 5.90 -4.98
CA PHE A 48 1.45 6.27 -4.54
C PHE A 48 2.47 6.08 -5.65
N ASN A 49 3.25 7.13 -5.91
CA ASN A 49 4.43 7.07 -6.77
C ASN A 49 5.65 6.47 -6.04
N SER A 50 6.76 6.31 -6.77
CA SER A 50 8.00 5.75 -6.25
C SER A 50 8.53 6.44 -4.99
N ARG A 51 8.38 7.77 -4.87
CA ARG A 51 8.81 8.50 -3.67
C ARG A 51 7.90 8.23 -2.47
N GLN A 52 6.60 8.09 -2.69
CA GLN A 52 5.63 7.79 -1.64
C GLN A 52 5.76 6.34 -1.17
N VAL A 53 6.04 5.40 -2.10
CA VAL A 53 6.35 4.00 -1.80
C VAL A 53 7.54 3.86 -0.83
N VAL A 54 8.62 4.61 -1.03
CA VAL A 54 9.77 4.61 -0.09
C VAL A 54 9.37 5.06 1.32
N ARG A 55 8.41 5.98 1.44
CA ARG A 55 7.91 6.45 2.75
C ARG A 55 6.97 5.43 3.38
N LEU A 56 6.08 4.84 2.59
CA LEU A 56 5.22 3.73 3.01
C LEU A 56 6.03 2.55 3.57
N LEU A 57 7.13 2.17 2.90
CA LEU A 57 8.02 1.11 3.38
C LEU A 57 8.63 1.41 4.76
N ARG A 58 8.83 2.69 5.11
CA ARG A 58 9.31 3.07 6.45
C ARG A 58 8.23 2.92 7.51
N GLU A 59 6.97 3.22 7.19
CA GLU A 59 5.85 3.00 8.10
C GLU A 59 5.63 1.50 8.34
N ILE A 60 5.70 0.70 7.28
CA ILE A 60 5.53 -0.75 7.35
C ILE A 60 6.71 -1.44 8.05
N ALA A 61 7.89 -0.81 8.10
CA ALA A 61 9.00 -1.31 8.91
C ALA A 61 8.75 -1.22 10.42
N ASP A 62 7.79 -0.38 10.88
CA ASP A 62 7.47 -0.25 12.29
C ASP A 62 6.82 -1.53 12.85
N PRO A 63 7.32 -2.09 13.98
CA PRO A 63 6.78 -3.32 14.56
C PRO A 63 5.29 -3.26 14.94
N SER A 64 4.77 -2.08 15.28
CA SER A 64 3.35 -1.91 15.63
C SER A 64 2.46 -2.02 14.39
N VAL A 65 2.86 -1.38 13.29
CA VAL A 65 2.21 -1.46 11.99
C VAL A 65 2.22 -2.90 11.47
N ARG A 66 3.37 -3.59 11.50
CA ARG A 66 3.45 -5.00 11.04
C ARG A 66 2.51 -5.91 11.81
N ARG A 67 2.34 -5.67 13.11
CA ARG A 67 1.41 -6.43 13.96
C ARG A 67 -0.05 -6.16 13.61
N ILE A 68 -0.38 -4.93 13.24
CA ILE A 68 -1.75 -4.53 12.86
C ILE A 68 -2.13 -5.10 11.50
N LEU A 69 -1.25 -4.96 10.50
CA LEU A 69 -1.51 -5.42 9.14
C LEU A 69 -1.39 -6.94 8.97
N GLY A 70 -0.53 -7.58 9.76
CA GLY A 70 -0.22 -9.00 9.61
C GLY A 70 0.85 -9.27 8.57
N HIS A 71 1.54 -10.40 8.72
CA HIS A 71 2.75 -10.73 7.94
C HIS A 71 2.50 -10.79 6.43
N GLU A 72 1.43 -11.48 6.02
CA GLU A 72 1.10 -11.70 4.62
C GLU A 72 0.82 -10.38 3.87
N VAL A 73 0.05 -9.48 4.50
CA VAL A 73 -0.24 -8.16 3.96
C VAL A 73 1.02 -7.31 3.85
N VAL A 74 1.89 -7.36 4.86
CA VAL A 74 3.17 -6.62 4.87
C VAL A 74 4.08 -7.09 3.75
N GLU A 75 4.30 -8.40 3.62
CA GLU A 75 5.11 -8.97 2.54
C GLU A 75 4.57 -8.59 1.17
N GLU A 76 3.24 -8.56 1.04
CA GLU A 76 2.61 -8.21 -0.22
C GLU A 76 2.81 -6.73 -0.59
N ILE A 77 2.68 -5.83 0.38
CA ILE A 77 2.99 -4.41 0.15
C ILE A 77 4.47 -4.24 -0.19
N GLU A 78 5.38 -4.89 0.54
CA GLU A 78 6.83 -4.85 0.27
C GLU A 78 7.14 -5.34 -1.15
N ARG A 79 6.52 -6.43 -1.59
CA ARG A 79 6.67 -7.01 -2.94
C ARG A 79 6.22 -6.05 -4.04
N LEU A 80 5.05 -5.43 -3.88
CA LEU A 80 4.51 -4.48 -4.87
C LEU A 80 5.29 -3.16 -4.87
N CYS A 81 5.74 -2.69 -3.70
CA CYS A 81 6.63 -1.55 -3.58
C CYS A 81 7.95 -1.77 -4.34
N ALA A 82 8.57 -2.94 -4.18
CA ALA A 82 9.78 -3.29 -4.92
C ALA A 82 9.57 -3.33 -6.45
N GLN A 83 8.35 -3.67 -6.91
CA GLN A 83 8.01 -3.58 -8.33
C GLN A 83 7.98 -2.12 -8.81
N VAL A 84 7.37 -1.22 -8.03
CA VAL A 84 7.33 0.21 -8.33
C VAL A 84 8.73 0.81 -8.37
N GLU A 85 9.61 0.45 -7.44
CA GLU A 85 10.98 0.98 -7.38
C GLU A 85 11.88 0.52 -8.55
N ARG A 86 11.64 -0.67 -9.10
CA ARG A 86 12.41 -1.21 -10.22
C ARG A 86 11.94 -0.70 -11.59
N GLY A 87 10.69 -0.26 -11.69
CA GLY A 87 10.09 0.20 -12.94
C GLY A 87 10.20 1.71 -13.15
N THR A 88 9.85 2.16 -14.36
CA THR A 88 9.71 3.58 -14.71
C THR A 88 8.23 3.89 -14.84
N LEU A 89 7.78 5.02 -14.27
CA LEU A 89 6.38 5.47 -14.32
C LEU A 89 5.38 4.41 -13.80
N LEU A 90 5.79 3.64 -12.80
CA LEU A 90 4.92 2.73 -12.06
C LEU A 90 4.39 3.38 -10.78
N TYR A 91 3.17 3.00 -10.42
CA TYR A 91 2.47 3.51 -9.26
C TYR A 91 1.81 2.37 -8.49
N LEU A 92 1.86 2.42 -7.16
CA LEU A 92 1.11 1.53 -6.29
C LEU A 92 -0.29 2.12 -6.08
N TRP A 93 -1.31 1.33 -6.38
CA TRP A 93 -2.71 1.67 -6.21
C TRP A 93 -3.29 0.85 -5.07
N PHE A 94 -4.00 1.52 -4.18
CA PHE A 94 -4.88 0.97 -3.18
C PHE A 94 -6.30 1.22 -3.66
N LEU A 95 -7.06 0.17 -3.91
CA LEU A 95 -8.39 0.24 -4.49
C LEU A 95 -9.42 -0.02 -3.39
N GLY A 96 -10.21 1.01 -3.08
CA GLY A 96 -11.34 0.85 -2.17
C GLY A 96 -12.49 0.10 -2.85
N ASP A 97 -13.32 -0.58 -2.06
CA ASP A 97 -14.59 -1.16 -2.51
C ASP A 97 -15.70 -0.11 -2.62
#